data_AF-A0A661DT80-F1
#
_entry.id   AF-A0A661DT80-F1
#
_cell.length_a   1.000
_cell.length_b   1.000
_cell.length_c   1.000
_cell.angle_alpha   90.00
_cell.angle_beta   90.00
_cell.angle_gamma   90.00
#
_symmetry.space_group_name_H-M   'P 1'
#
loop_
_entity.id
_entity.type
_entity.pdbx_description
1 polymer ?
#
loop_
_entity_poly.entity_id
_entity_poly.type
_entity_poly.pdbx_seq_one_letter_code
_entity_poly.pdbx_strand_id
1 'polypeptide(L)'
;ISLAPNLLPAGMAFGIWGLMVGQVGMSLSVVTGMTLGIVVDDTVHFLSKYLRARREKGLDSQEAVRYAFNTVGVALWVTSLVLVAGFIVLGQSHFALNANMGVMTAITITIALIMDFLFLPPLLMKLEGKQHA
;
A
#
# COMPACT_ATOMS: atom_id res chain seq x y z
N ILE A 1 11.67 -7.61 -5.32
CA ILE A 1 11.87 -6.49 -4.38
C ILE A 1 10.53 -5.85 -4.02
N SER A 2 9.62 -5.55 -4.98
CA SER A 2 8.28 -4.99 -4.69
C SER A 2 7.32 -5.87 -3.91
N LEU A 3 7.43 -7.20 -3.98
CA LEU A 3 6.53 -8.11 -3.24
C LEU A 3 6.70 -8.04 -1.71
N ALA A 4 7.93 -7.86 -1.21
CA ALA A 4 8.21 -7.84 0.22
C ALA A 4 7.57 -6.67 0.98
N PRO A 5 7.67 -5.40 0.53
CA PRO A 5 7.02 -4.27 1.19
C PRO A 5 5.50 -4.29 1.03
N ASN A 6 4.94 -4.95 0.01
CA ASN A 6 3.49 -5.06 -0.18
C ASN A 6 2.83 -6.16 0.67
N LEU A 7 3.56 -7.26 0.94
CA LEU A 7 3.06 -8.36 1.76
C LEU A 7 2.99 -8.01 3.25
N LEU A 8 3.83 -7.09 3.73
CA LEU A 8 3.84 -6.62 5.12
C LEU A 8 2.55 -5.86 5.52
N PRO A 9 2.12 -4.78 4.84
CA PRO A 9 0.88 -4.06 5.14
C PRO A 9 -0.35 -4.94 4.96
N ALA A 10 -0.38 -5.76 3.91
CA ALA A 10 -1.45 -6.74 3.73
C ALA A 10 -1.51 -7.72 4.92
N GLY A 11 -0.36 -8.28 5.33
CA GLY A 11 -0.26 -9.15 6.50
C GLY A 11 -0.67 -8.46 7.81
N MET A 12 -0.29 -7.20 8.03
CA MET A 12 -0.69 -6.44 9.20
C MET A 12 -2.19 -6.14 9.23
N ALA A 13 -2.79 -5.77 8.09
CA ALA A 13 -4.23 -5.55 7.98
C ALA A 13 -5.02 -6.85 8.24
N PHE A 14 -4.58 -7.99 7.71
CA PHE A 14 -5.17 -9.29 8.04
C PHE A 14 -4.95 -9.71 9.48
N GLY A 15 -3.80 -9.37 10.07
CA GLY A 15 -3.53 -9.58 11.49
C GLY A 15 -4.52 -8.82 12.38
N ILE A 16 -4.76 -7.54 12.08
CA ILE A 16 -5.75 -6.72 12.80
C ILE A 16 -7.15 -7.30 12.64
N TRP A 17 -7.54 -7.73 11.45
CA TRP A 17 -8.85 -8.39 11.24
C TRP A 17 -8.99 -9.71 12.00
N GLY A 18 -7.95 -10.55 11.97
CA GLY A 18 -7.92 -11.80 12.72
C GLY A 18 -8.14 -11.58 14.22
N LEU A 19 -7.61 -10.48 14.76
CA LEU A 19 -7.81 -10.07 16.15
C LEU A 19 -9.21 -9.51 16.41
N MET A 20 -9.82 -8.80 15.46
CA MET A 20 -11.13 -8.15 15.65
C MET A 20 -12.33 -9.07 15.39
N VAL A 21 -12.26 -9.95 14.39
CA VAL A 21 -13.42 -10.71 13.89
C VAL A 21 -13.22 -12.22 14.00
N GLY A 22 -11.99 -12.72 13.85
CA GLY A 22 -11.65 -14.13 14.03
C GLY A 22 -12.27 -15.13 13.02
N GLN A 23 -13.12 -14.68 12.10
CA GLN A 23 -13.79 -15.52 11.10
C GLN A 23 -13.32 -15.21 9.68
N VAL A 24 -12.83 -16.25 9.00
CA VAL A 24 -12.47 -16.21 7.57
C VAL A 24 -13.72 -16.54 6.76
N GLY A 25 -14.50 -15.51 6.42
CA GLY A 25 -15.69 -15.61 5.56
C GLY A 25 -15.42 -15.17 4.12
N MET A 26 -16.44 -15.30 3.27
CA MET A 26 -16.38 -14.88 1.85
C MET A 26 -15.97 -13.41 1.68
N SER A 27 -16.41 -12.51 2.58
CA SER A 27 -15.98 -11.11 2.61
C SER A 27 -14.46 -10.97 2.68
N LEU A 28 -13.81 -11.74 3.56
CA LEU A 28 -12.37 -11.61 3.79
C LEU A 28 -11.59 -12.08 2.57
N SER A 29 -11.98 -13.20 1.94
CA SER A 29 -11.32 -13.69 0.73
C SER A 29 -11.37 -12.70 -0.43
N VAL A 30 -12.53 -12.04 -0.63
CA VAL A 30 -12.68 -11.02 -1.68
C VAL A 30 -11.88 -9.77 -1.36
N VAL A 31 -11.93 -9.30 -0.10
CA VAL A 31 -11.13 -8.16 0.37
C VAL A 31 -9.65 -8.45 0.14
N THR A 32 -9.16 -9.65 0.49
CA THR A 32 -7.76 -9.99 0.34
C THR A 32 -7.27 -9.86 -1.09
N GLY A 33 -8.00 -10.44 -2.05
CA GLY A 33 -7.64 -10.35 -3.46
C GLY A 33 -7.66 -8.91 -3.98
N MET A 34 -8.70 -8.15 -3.62
CA MET A 34 -8.86 -6.76 -4.06
C MET A 34 -7.80 -5.84 -3.45
N THR A 35 -7.60 -5.88 -2.13
CA THR A 35 -6.65 -5.02 -1.43
C THR A 35 -5.22 -5.29 -1.84
N LEU A 36 -4.85 -6.56 -2.10
CA LEU A 36 -3.51 -6.87 -2.58
C LEU A 36 -3.24 -6.20 -3.93
N GLY A 37 -4.22 -6.17 -4.84
CA GLY A 37 -4.07 -5.48 -6.12
C GLY A 37 -3.86 -3.97 -5.95
N ILE A 38 -4.67 -3.33 -5.09
CA ILE A 38 -4.59 -1.88 -4.82
C ILE A 38 -3.24 -1.51 -4.18
N VAL A 39 -2.84 -2.23 -3.13
CA VAL A 39 -1.59 -1.95 -2.40
C VAL A 39 -0.37 -2.17 -3.29
N VAL A 40 -0.40 -3.22 -4.12
CA VAL A 40 0.70 -3.48 -5.05
C VAL A 40 0.83 -2.37 -6.09
N ASP A 41 -0.27 -1.78 -6.56
CA ASP A 41 -0.24 -0.71 -7.56
C ASP A 41 0.46 0.56 -7.05
N ASP A 42 0.19 0.97 -5.81
CA ASP A 42 0.78 2.16 -5.19
C ASP A 42 2.32 2.04 -5.09
N THR A 43 2.79 0.90 -4.58
CA THR A 43 4.22 0.59 -4.51
C THR A 43 4.87 0.46 -5.89
N VAL A 44 4.18 -0.11 -6.89
CA VAL A 44 4.72 -0.22 -8.25
C VAL A 44 4.89 1.17 -8.88
N HIS A 45 3.92 2.07 -8.71
CA HIS A 45 4.03 3.46 -9.18
C HIS A 45 5.20 4.18 -8.52
N PHE A 46 5.34 4.05 -7.20
CA PHE A 46 6.46 4.64 -6.45
C PHE A 46 7.81 4.09 -6.91
N LEU A 47 7.96 2.77 -6.96
CA LEU A 47 9.20 2.11 -7.32
C LEU A 47 9.60 2.41 -8.78
N SER A 48 8.63 2.51 -9.68
CA SER A 48 8.88 2.85 -11.09
C SER A 48 9.53 4.23 -11.21
N LYS A 49 9.07 5.23 -10.44
CA LYS A 49 9.70 6.56 -10.41
C LYS A 49 11.05 6.56 -9.71
N TYR A 50 11.20 5.79 -8.63
CA TYR A 50 12.48 5.60 -7.95
C TYR A 50 13.53 5.01 -8.90
N LEU A 51 13.21 3.89 -9.56
CA LEU A 51 14.11 3.21 -10.51
C LEU A 51 14.43 4.10 -11.71
N ARG A 52 13.46 4.88 -12.18
CA ARG A 52 13.69 5.88 -13.23
C ARG A 52 14.69 6.93 -12.80
N ALA A 53 14.59 7.46 -11.58
CA ALA A 53 15.57 8.40 -11.04
C ALA A 53 16.97 7.78 -10.91
N ARG A 54 17.07 6.52 -10.45
CA ARG A 54 18.36 5.82 -10.33
C ARG A 54 19.00 5.57 -11.69
N ARG A 55 18.25 5.02 -12.64
CA ARG A 55 18.78 4.51 -13.92
C ARG A 55 18.92 5.57 -15.00
N GLU A 56 17.94 6.45 -15.14
CA GLU A 56 17.94 7.47 -16.21
C GLU A 56 18.59 8.78 -15.76
N LYS A 57 18.55 9.10 -14.47
CA LYS A 57 19.07 10.36 -13.93
C LYS A 57 20.32 10.22 -13.08
N GLY A 58 20.75 9.00 -12.77
CA GLY A 58 21.96 8.73 -11.98
C GLY A 58 21.90 9.26 -10.54
N LEU A 59 20.70 9.54 -10.01
CA LEU A 59 20.53 10.11 -8.67
C LEU A 59 20.92 9.11 -7.58
N ASP A 60 21.40 9.60 -6.44
CA ASP A 60 21.63 8.73 -5.27
C ASP A 60 20.30 8.18 -4.71
N SER A 61 20.33 7.12 -3.90
CA SER A 61 19.13 6.50 -3.33
C SER A 61 18.24 7.52 -2.58
N GLN A 62 18.84 8.42 -1.80
CA GLN A 62 18.08 9.47 -1.10
C GLN A 62 17.38 10.44 -2.06
N GLU A 63 18.09 10.85 -3.11
CA GLU A 63 17.58 11.77 -4.12
C GLU A 63 16.51 11.11 -4.99
N ALA A 64 16.67 9.82 -5.30
CA ALA A 64 15.70 9.03 -6.05
C ALA A 64 14.40 8.82 -5.26
N VAL A 65 14.48 8.62 -3.94
CA VAL A 65 13.30 8.61 -3.05
C VAL A 65 12.59 9.95 -3.09
N ARG A 66 13.32 11.07 -2.91
CA ARG A 66 12.74 12.42 -2.98
C ARG A 66 12.09 12.68 -4.33
N TYR A 67 12.72 12.24 -5.42
CA TYR A 67 12.17 12.35 -6.76
C TYR A 67 10.86 11.55 -6.91
N ALA A 68 10.80 10.32 -6.40
CA ALA A 68 9.58 9.51 -6.41
C ALA A 68 8.44 10.19 -5.64
N PHE A 69 8.69 10.68 -4.42
CA PHE A 69 7.70 11.43 -3.63
C PHE A 69 7.19 12.68 -4.35
N ASN A 70 8.09 13.48 -4.93
CA ASN A 70 7.72 14.70 -5.64
C ASN A 70 6.97 14.45 -6.94
N THR A 71 7.08 13.26 -7.54
CA THR A 71 6.44 12.94 -8.82
C THR A 71 5.13 12.18 -8.67
N VAL A 72 5.03 11.21 -7.76
CA VAL A 72 3.82 10.39 -7.59
C VAL A 72 3.22 10.44 -6.20
N GLY A 73 3.91 11.00 -5.19
CA GLY A 73 3.44 11.00 -3.80
C GLY A 73 2.07 11.65 -3.62
N VAL A 74 1.83 12.81 -4.25
CA VAL A 74 0.51 13.48 -4.20
C VAL A 74 -0.57 12.65 -4.89
N ALA A 75 -0.23 12.04 -6.04
CA ALA A 75 -1.18 11.21 -6.78
C ALA A 75 -1.63 10.01 -5.93
N LEU A 76 -0.68 9.30 -5.31
CA LEU A 76 -0.95 8.18 -4.41
C LEU A 76 -1.84 8.59 -3.23
N TRP A 77 -1.55 9.72 -2.56
CA TRP A 77 -2.41 10.22 -1.48
C TRP A 77 -3.85 10.47 -1.93
N VAL A 78 -4.03 11.10 -3.09
CA VAL A 78 -5.37 11.43 -3.60
C VAL A 78 -6.13 10.17 -4.00
N THR A 79 -5.50 9.24 -4.71
CA THR A 79 -6.15 7.99 -5.14
C THR A 79 -6.54 7.14 -3.94
N SER A 80 -5.65 6.96 -2.96
CA SER A 80 -5.95 6.19 -1.76
C SER A 80 -7.05 6.86 -0.92
N LEU A 81 -7.07 8.19 -0.80
CA LEU A 81 -8.13 8.90 -0.07
C LEU A 81 -9.49 8.73 -0.74
N VAL A 82 -9.56 8.83 -2.08
CA VAL A 82 -10.78 8.60 -2.84
C VAL A 82 -11.28 7.16 -2.66
N LEU A 83 -10.38 6.17 -2.69
CA LEU A 83 -10.73 4.77 -2.46
C LEU A 83 -11.24 4.55 -1.03
N VAL A 84 -10.54 5.07 -0.02
CA VAL A 84 -10.95 4.98 1.39
C VAL A 84 -12.34 5.58 1.58
N ALA A 85 -12.59 6.77 1.03
CA ALA A 85 -13.92 7.39 1.10
C ALA A 85 -15.00 6.53 0.43
N GLY A 86 -14.73 5.99 -0.76
CA GLY A 86 -15.65 5.09 -1.46
C GLY A 86 -15.97 3.82 -0.67
N PHE A 87 -14.96 3.21 -0.05
CA PHE A 87 -15.13 2.01 0.77
C PHE A 87 -15.80 2.29 2.12
N ILE A 88 -15.63 3.48 2.70
CA ILE A 88 -16.41 3.92 3.87
C ILE A 88 -17.90 4.00 3.52
N VAL A 89 -18.25 4.54 2.35
CA VAL A 89 -19.64 4.57 1.88
C VAL A 89 -20.17 3.15 1.68
N LEU A 90 -19.38 2.24 1.09
CA LEU A 90 -19.75 0.83 0.97
C LEU A 90 -19.95 0.16 2.34
N GLY A 91 -19.17 0.58 3.34
CA GLY A 91 -19.27 0.16 4.74
C GLY A 91 -20.62 0.45 5.39
N GLN A 92 -21.38 1.43 4.88
CA GLN A 92 -22.72 1.77 5.36
C GLN A 92 -23.83 0.90 4.76
N SER A 93 -23.48 -0.12 3.96
CA SER A 93 -24.46 -1.01 3.35
C SER A 93 -25.26 -1.80 4.41
N HIS A 94 -26.55 -2.02 4.15
CA HIS A 94 -27.38 -2.92 4.96
C HIS A 94 -27.05 -4.40 4.73
N PHE A 95 -26.35 -4.72 3.64
CA PHE A 95 -25.91 -6.06 3.36
C PHE A 95 -24.56 -6.33 4.07
N ALA A 96 -24.58 -7.22 5.06
CA ALA A 96 -23.44 -7.48 5.94
C ALA A 96 -22.15 -7.80 5.19
N LEU A 97 -22.24 -8.52 4.05
CA LEU A 97 -21.08 -8.82 3.21
C LEU A 97 -20.41 -7.52 2.73
N ASN A 98 -21.18 -6.58 2.19
CA ASN A 98 -20.68 -5.31 1.67
C ASN A 98 -20.18 -4.39 2.77
N ALA A 99 -20.89 -4.31 3.90
CA ALA A 99 -20.50 -3.50 5.04
C ALA A 99 -19.11 -3.91 5.58
N ASN A 100 -18.94 -5.21 5.82
CA ASN A 100 -17.68 -5.77 6.31
C ASN A 100 -16.54 -5.58 5.31
N MET A 101 -16.82 -5.77 4.01
CA MET A 101 -15.84 -5.56 2.95
C MET A 101 -15.41 -4.09 2.85
N GLY A 102 -16.37 -3.15 2.92
CA GLY A 102 -16.12 -1.72 2.85
C GLY A 102 -15.24 -1.24 3.99
N VAL A 103 -15.64 -1.52 5.24
CA VAL A 103 -14.88 -1.10 6.43
C VAL A 103 -13.45 -1.64 6.39
N MET A 104 -13.28 -2.93 6.09
CA MET A 104 -11.96 -3.50 6.12
C MET A 104 -11.08 -3.04 4.96
N THR A 105 -11.62 -2.90 3.76
CA THR A 105 -10.84 -2.39 2.63
C THR A 105 -10.34 -0.97 2.90
N ALA A 106 -11.19 -0.11 3.49
CA ALA A 106 -10.79 1.24 3.90
C ALA A 106 -9.64 1.23 4.92
N ILE A 107 -9.69 0.37 5.94
CA ILE A 107 -8.62 0.21 6.93
C ILE A 107 -7.34 -0.29 6.26
N THR A 108 -7.42 -1.32 5.41
CA THR A 108 -6.26 -1.90 4.72
C THR A 108 -5.56 -0.88 3.84
N ILE A 109 -6.30 -0.13 3.02
CA ILE A 109 -5.72 0.91 2.14
C ILE A 109 -5.04 2.00 2.97
N THR A 110 -5.67 2.43 4.06
CA THR A 110 -5.10 3.45 4.96
C THR A 110 -3.78 2.98 5.56
N ILE A 111 -3.73 1.76 6.10
CA ILE A 111 -2.51 1.18 6.67
C ILE A 111 -1.44 1.02 5.60
N ALA A 112 -1.82 0.50 4.42
CA ALA A 112 -0.90 0.28 3.32
C ALA A 112 -0.22 1.58 2.85
N LEU A 113 -0.99 2.64 2.65
CA LEU A 113 -0.43 3.94 2.26
C LEU A 113 0.57 4.47 3.30
N ILE A 114 0.25 4.34 4.59
CA ILE A 114 1.17 4.72 5.67
C ILE A 114 2.45 3.87 5.62
N MET A 115 2.33 2.56 5.39
CA MET A 115 3.50 1.68 5.28
C MET A 115 4.34 2.00 4.05
N ASP A 116 3.71 2.25 2.91
CA ASP A 116 4.40 2.60 1.68
C ASP A 116 5.15 3.93 1.83
N PHE A 117 4.64 4.86 2.63
CA PHE A 117 5.27 6.17 2.80
C PHE A 117 6.32 6.18 3.90
N LEU A 118 6.16 5.40 4.98
CA LEU A 118 7.11 5.36 6.09
C LEU A 118 8.18 4.27 5.95
N PHE A 119 7.82 3.08 5.44
CA PHE A 119 8.71 1.91 5.46
C PHE A 119 9.39 1.66 4.12
N LEU A 120 8.71 1.89 3.00
CA LEU A 120 9.31 1.68 1.68
C LEU A 120 10.58 2.52 1.46
N PRO A 121 10.63 3.83 1.81
CA PRO A 121 11.81 4.64 1.51
C PRO A 121 13.06 4.23 2.30
N PRO A 122 13.02 4.06 3.64
CA PRO A 122 14.16 3.55 4.39
C PRO A 122 14.60 2.15 3.95
N LEU A 123 13.65 1.29 3.55
CA LEU A 123 13.94 -0.05 3.07
C LEU A 123 14.71 -0.02 1.75
N LEU A 124 14.31 0.84 0.81
CA LEU A 124 15.03 1.05 -0.46
C LEU A 124 16.44 1.60 -0.21
N MET A 125 16.58 2.60 0.67
CA MET A 125 17.89 3.16 1.03
C MET A 125 18.82 2.11 1.65
N LYS A 126 18.30 1.23 2.51
CA LYS A 126 19.09 0.22 3.22
C LYS A 126 19.45 -0.99 2.36
N LEU A 127 18.54 -1.44 1.49
CA LEU A 127 18.79 -2.60 0.62
C LEU A 127 19.81 -2.29 -0.48
N GLU A 128 19.73 -1.10 -1.07
CA GLU A 128 20.67 -0.69 -2.12
C GLU A 128 21.97 -0.08 -1.57
N GLY A 129 21.95 0.49 -0.36
CA GLY A 129 23.18 0.87 0.34
C GLY A 129 24.15 -0.30 0.58
N LYS A 130 23.65 -1.54 0.54
CA LYS A 130 24.47 -2.77 0.59
C LYS A 130 24.94 -3.29 -0.77
N GLN A 131 24.42 -2.79 -1.90
CA GLN A 131 24.86 -3.21 -3.22
C GLN A 131 26.07 -2.43 -3.75
N HIS A 132 26.52 -1.40 -3.02
CA HIS A 132 27.69 -0.59 -3.34
C HIS A 132 28.78 -0.59 -2.25
N ALA A 133 28.71 -1.52 -1.30
CA ALA A 133 29.77 -1.79 -0.30
C ALA A 133 30.35 -3.19 -0.54
#